data_AF-A0AAW2RB90-F1
#
_entry.id   AF-A0AAW2RB90-F1
#
_cell.length_a   1.000
_cell.length_b   1.000
_cell.length_c   1.000
_cell.angle_alpha   90.00
_cell.angle_beta   90.00
_cell.angle_gamma   90.00
#
_symmetry.space_group_name_H-M   'P 1'
#
loop_
_entity.id
_entity.type
_entity.pdbx_description
1 polymer ?
#
loop_
_entity_poly.entity_id
_entity_poly.type
_entity_poly.pdbx_seq_one_letter_code
_entity_poly.pdbx_strand_id
1 'polypeptide(L)'
;MDILFAQIQADLRSNDALRQSGALLQALQQSAAGRDISVIAKSAVEEIVASPASAVSKKLAFDLIRSTRLTADLWETVCTGIRNDLDFPDPDVTAAAVSILAAIPSYRLGKLINDCNKEISACFDSASDNLRFSITETLGCILARRSRDIV
;
A
#
# COMPACT_ATOMS: atom_id res chain seq x y z
N MET A 1 -4.67 -26.98 0.16
CA MET A 1 -4.13 -25.68 0.63
C MET A 1 -4.28 -24.63 -0.47
N ASP A 2 -4.05 -24.99 -1.73
CA ASP A 2 -4.30 -24.14 -2.91
C ASP A 2 -5.74 -23.62 -3.06
N ILE A 3 -6.75 -24.38 -2.61
CA ILE A 3 -8.15 -23.98 -2.73
C ILE A 3 -8.43 -22.66 -1.99
N LEU A 4 -7.85 -22.47 -0.80
CA LEU A 4 -8.03 -21.24 -0.04
C LEU A 4 -7.39 -20.05 -0.75
N PHE A 5 -6.19 -20.23 -1.30
CA PHE A 5 -5.47 -19.16 -1.99
C PHE A 5 -6.17 -18.81 -3.32
N ALA A 6 -6.64 -19.83 -4.04
CA ALA A 6 -7.46 -19.64 -5.24
C ALA A 6 -8.77 -18.90 -4.92
N GLN A 7 -9.43 -19.21 -3.80
CA GLN A 7 -10.62 -18.50 -3.35
C GLN A 7 -10.31 -17.03 -3.02
N ILE A 8 -9.25 -16.77 -2.25
CA ILE A 8 -8.81 -15.40 -1.94
C ILE A 8 -8.54 -14.61 -3.23
N GLN A 9 -7.84 -15.21 -4.21
CA GLN A 9 -7.58 -14.56 -5.49
C GLN A 9 -8.85 -14.30 -6.30
N ALA A 10 -9.82 -15.22 -6.27
CA ALA A 10 -11.11 -15.02 -6.93
C ALA A 10 -11.90 -13.87 -6.29
N ASP A 11 -11.87 -13.76 -4.96
CA ASP A 11 -12.54 -12.69 -4.22
C ASP A 11 -11.84 -11.33 -4.40
N LEU A 12 -10.51 -11.29 -4.58
CA LEU A 12 -9.80 -10.06 -4.94
C LEU A 12 -10.24 -9.52 -6.31
N ARG A 13 -10.54 -10.41 -7.26
CA ARG A 13 -11.00 -10.07 -8.61
C ARG A 13 -12.48 -9.72 -8.70
N SER A 14 -13.25 -9.90 -7.64
CA SER A 14 -14.71 -9.78 -7.72
C SER A 14 -15.21 -8.34 -7.82
N ASN A 15 -14.33 -7.33 -7.78
CA ASN A 15 -14.66 -5.89 -7.76
C ASN A 15 -15.70 -5.49 -6.72
N ASP A 16 -15.85 -6.31 -5.68
CA ASP A 16 -16.78 -6.09 -4.57
C ASP A 16 -15.96 -5.75 -3.34
N ALA A 17 -16.14 -4.53 -2.82
CA ALA A 17 -15.30 -4.00 -1.76
C ALA A 17 -15.33 -4.85 -0.47
N LEU A 18 -16.46 -5.49 -0.17
CA LEU A 18 -16.62 -6.32 1.02
C LEU A 18 -15.88 -7.66 0.86
N ARG A 19 -16.03 -8.30 -0.31
CA ARG A 19 -15.27 -9.52 -0.66
C ARG A 19 -13.77 -9.25 -0.74
N GLN A 20 -13.36 -8.17 -1.39
CA GLN A 20 -11.95 -7.77 -1.49
C GLN A 20 -11.34 -7.53 -0.09
N SER A 21 -12.03 -6.78 0.76
CA SER A 21 -11.55 -6.52 2.13
C SER A 21 -11.51 -7.79 2.98
N GLY A 22 -12.52 -8.66 2.86
CA GLY A 22 -12.55 -9.97 3.51
C GLY A 22 -11.40 -10.89 3.06
N ALA A 23 -11.11 -10.91 1.76
CA ALA A 23 -10.02 -11.67 1.16
C ALA A 23 -8.64 -11.17 1.64
N LEU A 24 -8.44 -9.84 1.69
CA LEU A 24 -7.21 -9.23 2.20
C LEU A 24 -6.99 -9.53 3.69
N LEU A 25 -8.05 -9.49 4.50
CA LEU A 25 -7.96 -9.88 5.92
C LEU A 25 -7.59 -11.35 6.08
N GLN A 26 -8.18 -12.25 5.29
CA GLN A 26 -7.79 -13.66 5.29
C GLN A 26 -6.31 -13.84 4.87
N ALA A 27 -5.85 -13.09 3.87
CA ALA A 27 -4.45 -13.11 3.43
C ALA A 27 -3.50 -12.66 4.55
N LEU A 28 -3.83 -11.57 5.25
CA LEU A 28 -3.07 -11.10 6.41
C LEU A 28 -3.02 -12.14 7.53
N GLN A 29 -4.13 -12.85 7.79
CA GLN A 29 -4.15 -13.95 8.75
C GLN A 29 -3.22 -15.10 8.34
N GLN A 30 -3.16 -15.45 7.05
CA GLN A 30 -2.20 -16.45 6.56
C GLN A 30 -0.75 -15.96 6.71
N SER A 31 -0.49 -14.67 6.47
CA SER A 31 0.83 -14.04 6.72
C SER A 31 1.23 -14.13 8.19
N ALA A 32 0.30 -13.82 9.10
CA ALA A 32 0.53 -13.88 10.55
C ALA A 32 0.75 -15.32 11.04
N ALA A 33 0.16 -16.30 10.37
CA ALA A 33 0.42 -17.72 10.59
C ALA A 33 1.77 -18.20 10.02
N GLY A 34 2.59 -17.31 9.48
CA GLY A 34 3.92 -17.61 8.93
C GLY A 34 3.88 -18.31 7.56
N ARG A 35 2.74 -18.26 6.85
CA ARG A 35 2.62 -18.85 5.51
C ARG A 35 3.13 -17.88 4.46
N ASP A 36 3.70 -18.44 3.40
CA ASP A 36 4.08 -17.67 2.21
C ASP A 36 2.82 -17.22 1.47
N ILE A 37 2.63 -15.90 1.42
CA ILE A 37 1.49 -15.24 0.76
C ILE A 37 1.92 -14.46 -0.48
N SER A 38 3.13 -14.69 -1.01
CA SER A 38 3.69 -13.96 -2.16
C SER A 38 2.77 -13.97 -3.38
N VAL A 39 2.10 -15.10 -3.62
CA VAL A 39 1.12 -15.25 -4.71
C VAL A 39 -0.10 -14.35 -4.52
N ILE A 40 -0.58 -14.20 -3.28
CA ILE A 40 -1.71 -13.33 -2.96
C ILE A 40 -1.29 -11.86 -2.99
N ALA A 41 -0.09 -11.55 -2.49
CA ALA A 41 0.46 -10.19 -2.53
C ALA A 41 0.58 -9.68 -3.97
N LYS A 42 1.02 -10.54 -4.91
CA LYS A 42 1.00 -10.23 -6.34
C LYS A 42 -0.40 -9.86 -6.82
N SER A 43 -1.41 -10.68 -6.52
CA SER A 43 -2.80 -10.39 -6.90
C SER A 43 -3.35 -9.13 -6.23
N ALA A 44 -2.98 -8.84 -4.99
CA ALA A 44 -3.38 -7.59 -4.33
C ALA A 44 -2.78 -6.35 -5.02
N VAL A 45 -1.53 -6.43 -5.48
CA VAL A 45 -0.90 -5.35 -6.25
C VAL A 45 -1.64 -5.13 -7.58
N GLU A 46 -1.91 -6.20 -8.32
CA GLU A 46 -2.53 -6.13 -9.65
C GLU A 46 -4.01 -5.73 -9.60
N GLU A 47 -4.78 -6.26 -8.65
CA GLU A 47 -6.24 -6.09 -8.62
C GLU A 47 -6.70 -4.95 -7.71
N ILE A 48 -5.93 -4.60 -6.67
CA ILE A 48 -6.32 -3.58 -5.68
C ILE A 48 -5.46 -2.32 -5.80
N VAL A 49 -4.12 -2.45 -5.87
CA VAL A 49 -3.25 -1.27 -5.92
C VAL A 49 -3.28 -0.61 -7.30
N ALA A 50 -3.24 -1.40 -8.38
CA ALA A 50 -3.27 -0.86 -9.74
C ALA A 50 -4.67 -0.36 -10.19
N SER A 51 -5.73 -0.78 -9.50
CA SER A 51 -7.12 -0.45 -9.85
C SER A 51 -7.76 0.48 -8.81
N PRO A 52 -8.86 1.17 -9.16
CA PRO A 52 -9.67 1.90 -8.18
C PRO A 52 -10.30 0.91 -7.18
N ALA A 53 -10.03 1.11 -5.89
CA ALA A 53 -10.58 0.29 -4.81
C ALA A 53 -10.91 1.17 -3.59
N SER A 54 -11.66 0.63 -2.64
CA SER A 54 -11.99 1.37 -1.42
C SER A 54 -10.74 1.70 -0.59
N ALA A 55 -10.77 2.80 0.17
CA ALA A 55 -9.67 3.18 1.06
C ALA A 55 -9.28 2.05 2.03
N VAL A 56 -10.27 1.29 2.53
CA VAL A 56 -10.05 0.12 3.39
C VAL A 56 -9.29 -0.98 2.65
N SER A 57 -9.71 -1.33 1.44
CA SER A 57 -9.04 -2.35 0.63
C SER A 57 -7.61 -1.93 0.27
N LYS A 58 -7.38 -0.67 -0.09
CA LYS A 58 -6.04 -0.12 -0.35
C LYS A 58 -5.14 -0.22 0.88
N LYS A 59 -5.64 0.21 2.04
CA LYS A 59 -4.89 0.12 3.31
C LYS A 59 -4.51 -1.32 3.64
N LEU A 60 -5.46 -2.25 3.57
CA LEU A 60 -5.20 -3.68 3.81
C LEU A 60 -4.24 -4.29 2.79
N ALA A 61 -4.33 -3.91 1.52
CA ALA A 61 -3.40 -4.33 0.49
C ALA A 61 -1.98 -3.80 0.77
N PHE A 62 -1.84 -2.54 1.19
CA PHE A 62 -0.56 -1.98 1.60
C PHE A 62 0.01 -2.69 2.83
N ASP A 63 -0.81 -3.00 3.84
CA ASP A 63 -0.38 -3.79 5.00
C ASP A 63 0.14 -5.18 4.59
N LEU A 64 -0.53 -5.84 3.65
CA LEU A 64 -0.10 -7.13 3.09
C LEU A 64 1.22 -7.03 2.32
N ILE A 65 1.40 -5.93 1.58
CA ILE A 65 2.64 -5.65 0.85
C ILE A 65 3.80 -5.44 1.84
N ARG A 66 3.57 -4.74 2.95
CA ARG A 66 4.61 -4.54 3.99
C ARG A 66 5.06 -5.85 4.63
N SER A 67 4.18 -6.85 4.72
CA SER A 67 4.51 -8.14 5.32
C SER A 67 5.17 -9.12 4.34
N THR A 68 5.39 -8.73 3.07
CA THR A 68 5.91 -9.61 2.02
C THR A 68 7.12 -9.04 1.28
N ARG A 69 7.85 -9.92 0.59
CA ARG A 69 8.94 -9.52 -0.30
C ARG A 69 8.43 -9.45 -1.73
N LEU A 70 8.22 -8.24 -2.23
CA LEU A 70 7.85 -8.00 -3.62
C LEU A 70 9.08 -7.97 -4.55
N THR A 71 8.87 -8.39 -5.79
CA THR A 71 9.83 -8.26 -6.89
C THR A 71 9.88 -6.82 -7.41
N ALA A 72 10.93 -6.50 -8.18
CA ALA A 72 11.18 -5.16 -8.68
C ALA A 72 10.07 -4.65 -9.63
N ASP A 73 9.48 -5.53 -10.42
CA ASP A 73 8.34 -5.23 -11.30
C ASP A 73 7.09 -4.85 -10.50
N LEU A 74 6.75 -5.62 -9.46
CA LEU A 74 5.58 -5.32 -8.61
C LEU A 74 5.73 -3.99 -7.87
N TRP A 75 6.93 -3.64 -7.42
CA TRP A 75 7.19 -2.32 -6.83
C TRP A 75 6.95 -1.16 -7.80
N GLU A 76 7.10 -1.36 -9.11
CA GLU A 76 6.84 -0.31 -10.10
C GLU A 76 5.34 -0.07 -10.26
N THR A 77 4.56 -1.16 -10.28
CA THR A 77 3.10 -1.10 -10.22
C THR A 77 2.62 -0.42 -8.96
N VAL A 78 3.21 -0.73 -7.79
CA VAL A 78 2.89 -0.07 -6.52
C VAL A 78 3.19 1.42 -6.58
N CYS A 79 4.36 1.83 -7.08
CA CYS A 79 4.69 3.26 -7.21
C CYS A 79 3.71 4.01 -8.13
N THR A 80 3.25 3.36 -9.19
CA THR A 80 2.25 3.94 -10.10
C THR A 80 0.87 4.02 -9.45
N GLY A 81 0.45 2.98 -8.72
CA GLY A 81 -0.78 3.00 -7.94
C GLY A 81 -0.78 4.07 -6.86
N ILE A 82 0.33 4.26 -6.14
CA ILE A 82 0.50 5.33 -5.15
C ILE A 82 0.33 6.71 -5.80
N ARG A 83 0.93 6.94 -6.98
CA ARG A 83 0.74 8.19 -7.72
C ARG A 83 -0.73 8.47 -8.02
N ASN A 84 -1.45 7.46 -8.49
CA ASN A 84 -2.88 7.59 -8.80
C ASN A 84 -3.71 7.83 -7.54
N ASP A 85 -3.38 7.16 -6.43
CA ASP A 85 -4.08 7.31 -5.16
C ASP A 85 -3.78 8.67 -4.48
N LEU A 86 -2.61 9.26 -4.73
CA LEU A 86 -2.25 10.61 -4.26
C LEU A 86 -3.02 11.72 -5.00
N ASP A 87 -3.32 11.50 -6.28
CA ASP A 87 -4.14 12.42 -7.11
C ASP A 87 -5.65 12.18 -6.91
N PHE A 88 -6.04 11.16 -6.14
CA PHE A 88 -7.43 10.82 -5.92
C PHE A 88 -8.09 11.78 -4.90
N PRO A 89 -9.34 12.23 -5.12
CA PRO A 89 -9.98 13.27 -4.30
C PRO A 89 -10.37 12.84 -2.87
N ASP A 90 -10.33 11.53 -2.56
CA ASP A 90 -10.67 11.00 -1.23
C ASP A 90 -9.44 11.01 -0.31
N PRO A 91 -9.44 11.83 0.76
CA PRO A 91 -8.29 11.93 1.66
C PRO A 91 -7.94 10.62 2.37
N ASP A 92 -8.87 9.68 2.54
CA ASP A 92 -8.58 8.39 3.17
C ASP A 92 -7.83 7.44 2.22
N VAL A 93 -8.10 7.53 0.90
CA VAL A 93 -7.33 6.83 -0.13
C VAL A 93 -5.91 7.40 -0.20
N THR A 94 -5.79 8.73 -0.20
CA THR A 94 -4.49 9.42 -0.15
C THR A 94 -3.71 9.03 1.12
N ALA A 95 -4.37 8.98 2.29
CA ALA A 95 -3.72 8.60 3.55
C ALA A 95 -3.19 7.16 3.50
N ALA A 96 -3.95 6.23 2.90
CA ALA A 96 -3.49 4.87 2.69
C ALA A 96 -2.23 4.83 1.80
N ALA A 97 -2.22 5.58 0.69
CA ALA A 97 -1.08 5.66 -0.24
C ALA A 97 0.16 6.32 0.39
N VAL A 98 -0.04 7.35 1.19
CA VAL A 98 1.05 7.98 1.95
C VAL A 98 1.67 6.98 2.92
N SER A 99 0.85 6.23 3.66
CA SER A 99 1.35 5.31 4.68
C SER A 99 2.38 4.31 4.14
N ILE A 100 2.24 3.84 2.89
CA ILE A 100 3.13 2.81 2.31
C ILE A 100 4.49 3.38 1.89
N LEU A 101 4.64 4.70 1.76
CA LEU A 101 5.91 5.34 1.36
C LEU A 101 7.07 4.93 2.29
N ALA A 102 6.80 4.77 3.59
CA ALA A 102 7.80 4.34 4.58
C ALA A 102 8.30 2.90 4.38
N ALA A 103 7.59 2.07 3.61
CA ALA A 103 7.99 0.71 3.27
C ALA A 103 8.69 0.59 1.92
N ILE A 104 8.70 1.66 1.11
CA ILE A 104 9.31 1.63 -0.23
C ILE A 104 10.83 1.48 -0.11
N PRO A 105 11.46 0.64 -0.96
CA PRO A 105 12.90 0.49 -0.98
C PRO A 105 13.65 1.81 -1.19
N SER A 106 14.73 2.04 -0.44
CA SER A 106 15.48 3.31 -0.43
C SER A 106 15.96 3.75 -1.82
N TYR A 107 16.31 2.81 -2.70
CA TYR A 107 16.77 3.10 -4.07
C TYR A 107 15.67 3.65 -5.01
N ARG A 108 14.38 3.48 -4.66
CA ARG A 108 13.24 4.05 -5.42
C ARG A 108 12.61 5.25 -4.74
N LEU A 109 12.67 5.29 -3.41
CA LEU A 109 11.98 6.29 -2.60
C LEU A 109 12.32 7.73 -3.03
N GLY A 110 13.60 8.02 -3.26
CA GLY A 110 14.03 9.37 -3.64
C GLY A 110 13.38 9.87 -4.94
N LYS A 111 13.28 9.00 -5.95
CA LYS A 111 12.61 9.32 -7.21
C LYS A 111 11.11 9.54 -6.99
N LEU A 112 10.45 8.66 -6.23
CA LEU A 112 9.01 8.77 -5.99
C LEU A 112 8.64 10.04 -5.21
N ILE A 113 9.39 10.38 -4.15
CA ILE A 113 9.15 11.62 -3.39
C ILE A 113 9.32 12.85 -4.31
N ASN A 114 10.32 12.84 -5.19
CA ASN A 114 10.53 13.95 -6.11
C ASN A 114 9.40 14.05 -7.16
N ASP A 115 8.94 12.93 -7.69
CA ASP A 115 7.84 12.86 -8.65
C ASP A 115 6.51 13.32 -8.03
N CYS A 116 6.26 13.00 -6.75
CA CYS A 116 5.00 13.27 -6.03
C CYS A 116 5.09 14.44 -5.03
N ASN A 117 6.10 15.30 -5.16
CA ASN A 117 6.40 16.31 -4.15
C ASN A 117 5.23 17.29 -3.93
N LYS A 118 4.52 17.64 -5.01
CA LYS A 118 3.40 18.59 -4.95
C LYS A 118 2.24 18.00 -4.16
N GLU A 119 1.89 16.76 -4.45
CA GLU A 119 0.79 16.02 -3.83
C GLU A 119 1.11 15.72 -2.36
N ILE A 120 2.36 15.31 -2.07
CA ILE A 120 2.85 15.10 -0.70
C ILE A 120 2.79 16.41 0.11
N SER A 121 3.20 17.53 -0.48
CA SER A 121 3.12 18.84 0.19
C SER A 121 1.67 19.24 0.45
N ALA A 122 0.77 19.02 -0.52
CA ALA A 122 -0.65 19.31 -0.36
C ALA A 122 -1.33 18.47 0.75
N CYS A 123 -0.80 17.29 1.07
CA CYS A 123 -1.31 16.48 2.19
C CYS A 123 -1.21 17.19 3.55
N PHE A 124 -0.23 18.07 3.74
CA PHE A 124 -0.08 18.86 4.96
C PHE A 124 -1.13 19.95 5.11
N ASP A 125 -1.62 20.48 3.99
CA ASP A 125 -2.63 21.54 3.96
C ASP A 125 -4.07 20.98 3.89
N SER A 126 -4.23 19.66 3.86
CA SER A 126 -5.54 19.02 3.78
C SER A 126 -6.40 19.29 5.02
N ALA A 127 -7.70 19.47 4.83
CA ALA A 127 -8.67 19.61 5.92
C ALA A 127 -8.82 18.35 6.77
N SER A 128 -8.41 17.18 6.26
CA SER A 128 -8.49 15.90 7.00
C SER A 128 -7.36 15.74 8.01
N ASP A 129 -7.72 15.67 9.29
CA ASP A 129 -6.78 15.41 10.38
C ASP A 129 -6.06 14.06 10.20
N ASN A 130 -6.77 13.06 9.68
CA ASN A 130 -6.23 11.73 9.41
C ASN A 130 -5.11 11.77 8.37
N LEU A 131 -5.31 12.51 7.27
CA LEU A 131 -4.31 12.65 6.22
C LEU A 131 -3.08 13.41 6.74
N ARG A 132 -3.28 14.52 7.46
CA ARG A 132 -2.17 15.31 8.07
C ARG A 132 -1.37 14.49 9.08
N PHE A 133 -2.05 13.69 9.91
CA PHE A 133 -1.40 12.77 10.84
C PHE A 133 -0.58 11.72 10.10
N SER A 134 -1.19 11.05 9.12
CA SER A 134 -0.56 9.95 8.37
C SER A 134 0.69 10.42 7.60
N ILE A 135 0.65 11.59 6.97
CA ILE A 135 1.84 12.13 6.28
C ILE A 135 2.97 12.49 7.26
N THR A 136 2.62 13.10 8.39
CA THR A 136 3.61 13.48 9.41
C THR A 136 4.29 12.25 9.98
N GLU A 137 3.51 11.22 10.35
CA GLU A 137 4.02 9.94 10.85
C GLU A 137 4.91 9.25 9.81
N THR A 138 4.45 9.18 8.56
CA THR A 138 5.17 8.50 7.48
C THR A 138 6.51 9.16 7.18
N LEU A 139 6.57 10.48 7.07
CA LEU A 139 7.84 11.18 6.85
C LEU A 139 8.77 11.02 8.06
N GLY A 140 8.22 11.03 9.28
CA GLY A 140 8.97 10.69 10.49
C GLY A 140 9.63 9.30 10.42
N CYS A 141 8.87 8.29 9.98
CA CYS A 141 9.38 6.94 9.76
C CYS A 141 10.49 6.88 8.70
N ILE A 142 10.34 7.61 7.59
CA ILE A 142 11.34 7.68 6.52
C ILE A 142 12.65 8.29 7.02
N LEU A 143 12.57 9.38 7.78
CA LEU A 143 13.73 10.05 8.37
C LEU A 143 14.43 9.15 9.40
N ALA A 144 13.67 8.49 10.28
CA ALA A 144 14.20 7.56 11.28
C ALA A 144 14.84 6.30 10.66
N ARG A 145 14.35 5.85 9.50
CA ARG A 145 14.98 4.76 8.74
C ARG A 145 16.33 5.18 8.19
N ARG A 146 16.40 6.38 7.61
CA ARG A 146 17.65 6.90 7.02
C ARG A 146 18.74 7.13 8.07
N SER A 147 18.39 7.47 9.31
CA SER A 147 19.37 7.60 10.39
C SER A 147 19.94 6.27 10.86
N ARG A 148 19.21 5.15 10.70
CA ARG A 148 19.73 3.80 11.02
C ARG A 148 20.72 3.28 9.97
N ASP A 149 20.57 3.66 8.71
CA ASP A 149 21.47 3.26 7.62
C ASP A 149 22.84 4.00 7.65
N ILE A 150 23.02 4.97 8.56
CA ILE A 150 24.23 5.80 8.71
C ILE A 150 25.09 5.37 9.93
N VAL A 151 24.67 4.34 10.67
CA VAL A 151 25.42 3.74 11.80
C VAL A 151 25.98 2.39 11.39
#